data_AF-I1N3Z8-F1
#
_entry.id   AF-I1N3Z8-F1
#
_cell.length_a   1.000
_cell.length_b   1.000
_cell.length_c   1.000
_cell.angle_alpha   90.00
_cell.angle_beta   90.00
_cell.angle_gamma   90.00
#
_symmetry.space_group_name_H-M   'P 1'
#
loop_
_entity.id
_entity.type
_entity.pdbx_description
1 polymer ?
#
loop_
_entity_poly.entity_id
_entity_poly.type
_entity_poly.pdbx_seq_one_letter_code
_entity_poly.pdbx_strand_id
1 'polypeptide(L)'
;MTLTTAFSCSLAAASLSTAASFRRNKCTTSKIFHSSSTCMPSFLHDHHYHSFLLRVANDADRSEVSSDTAIKTSYSEADKMVDGMDFGELCNEFECISSPLVESTARQLARDILELREGNRALGIFAVSVAYKDPIRSFTGREKYKRRLWATGALDNPSVTVQEMVMLSTSVLSIKWTIRGKPKSVLGGDLIIRVTSKFTLNQISGQVIEHEEFWDLSASSASAQAFFWTSRALFAAVESVKDLGDSAKNLSSKMSTKKENLEMYPDPSGDPTKFFQRDDSFQQDAYQIALLLAVIYLVVQFLRTTL
;
A
#
# COMPACT_ATOMS: atom_id res chain seq x y z
N MET A 1 -1.21 -17.78 -48.53
CA MET A 1 0.05 -17.54 -47.80
C MET A 1 -0.29 -17.44 -46.34
N THR A 2 -0.08 -18.54 -45.65
CA THR A 2 -0.48 -18.86 -44.27
C THR A 2 0.74 -18.78 -43.36
N LEU A 3 0.58 -18.28 -42.13
CA LEU A 3 1.13 -18.82 -40.89
C LEU A 3 0.94 -17.81 -39.75
N THR A 4 -0.14 -17.99 -38.98
CA THR A 4 -0.33 -17.42 -37.65
C THR A 4 0.02 -18.49 -36.62
N THR A 5 1.06 -18.25 -35.84
CA THR A 5 1.49 -19.08 -34.71
C THR A 5 0.80 -18.60 -33.44
N ALA A 6 -0.01 -19.47 -32.83
CA ALA A 6 -0.54 -19.29 -31.49
C ALA A 6 0.37 -20.02 -30.49
N PHE A 7 0.97 -19.28 -29.56
CA PHE A 7 1.69 -19.82 -28.41
C PHE A 7 0.72 -19.92 -27.22
N SER A 8 0.34 -21.15 -26.87
CA SER A 8 -0.33 -21.49 -25.61
C SER A 8 0.74 -21.83 -24.58
N CYS A 9 0.77 -21.13 -23.44
CA CYS A 9 1.63 -21.44 -22.30
C CYS A 9 0.77 -21.89 -21.12
N SER A 10 0.93 -23.14 -20.73
CA SER A 10 0.24 -23.82 -19.64
C SER A 10 0.72 -23.31 -18.28
N LEU A 11 -0.20 -22.80 -17.46
CA LEU A 11 0.02 -22.53 -16.04
C LEU A 11 -0.20 -23.82 -15.24
N ALA A 12 0.89 -24.42 -14.77
CA ALA A 12 0.85 -25.47 -13.77
C ALA A 12 0.59 -24.86 -12.39
N ALA A 13 -0.59 -25.13 -11.82
CA ALA A 13 -0.94 -24.78 -10.45
C ALA A 13 -0.25 -25.73 -9.47
N ALA A 14 0.71 -25.23 -8.69
CA ALA A 14 1.23 -25.94 -7.53
C ALA A 14 0.27 -25.74 -6.35
N SER A 15 -0.48 -26.79 -6.03
CA SER A 15 -1.28 -26.90 -4.80
C SER A 15 -0.36 -27.31 -3.65
N LEU A 16 -0.24 -26.44 -2.63
CA LEU A 16 0.39 -26.77 -1.35
C LEU A 16 -0.70 -26.96 -0.32
N SER A 17 -1.09 -28.21 -0.15
CA SER A 17 -1.90 -28.72 0.95
C SER A 17 -0.99 -28.93 2.16
N THR A 18 -1.21 -28.20 3.25
CA THR A 18 -0.65 -28.58 4.55
C THR A 18 -1.76 -28.55 5.59
N ALA A 19 -2.23 -29.76 5.90
CA ALA A 19 -3.04 -30.07 7.07
C ALA A 19 -2.11 -30.23 8.28
N ALA A 20 -2.39 -29.55 9.38
CA ALA A 20 -1.89 -29.98 10.68
C ALA A 20 -2.83 -29.49 11.81
N SER A 21 -3.37 -30.50 12.48
CA SER A 21 -4.28 -30.57 13.62
C SER A 21 -4.37 -29.39 14.59
N PHE A 22 -5.62 -29.03 14.89
CA PHE A 22 -6.08 -28.50 16.17
C PHE A 22 -5.71 -29.45 17.33
N ARG A 23 -5.03 -28.94 18.36
CA ARG A 23 -5.08 -29.50 19.72
C ARG A 23 -5.63 -28.46 20.68
N ARG A 24 -6.83 -28.74 21.18
CA ARG A 24 -7.42 -28.16 22.40
C ARG A 24 -6.50 -28.42 23.58
N ASN A 25 -6.24 -27.40 24.39
CA ASN A 25 -6.02 -27.57 25.83
C ASN A 25 -6.80 -26.51 26.60
N LYS A 26 -7.78 -26.99 27.38
CA LYS A 26 -8.45 -26.27 28.46
C LYS A 26 -7.59 -26.40 29.72
N CYS A 27 -7.38 -25.30 30.44
CA CYS A 27 -7.14 -25.34 31.89
C CYS A 27 -7.73 -24.08 32.56
N THR A 28 -8.91 -24.32 33.15
CA THR A 28 -9.43 -23.88 34.45
C THR A 28 -8.63 -22.90 35.34
N THR A 29 -9.28 -21.74 35.58
CA THR A 29 -9.65 -21.14 36.89
C THR A 29 -8.63 -21.09 38.05
N SER A 30 -8.31 -19.87 38.53
CA SER A 30 -8.63 -19.48 39.91
C SER A 30 -8.64 -17.94 40.11
N LYS A 31 -9.62 -17.52 40.89
CA LYS A 31 -9.96 -16.21 41.47
C LYS A 31 -8.77 -15.42 42.06
N ILE A 32 -8.89 -14.09 42.14
CA ILE A 32 -8.95 -13.31 43.40
C ILE A 32 -9.31 -11.83 43.13
N PHE A 33 -10.14 -11.32 44.03
CA PHE A 33 -10.70 -9.99 44.22
C PHE A 33 -9.66 -8.85 44.33
N HIS A 34 -10.01 -7.63 43.91
CA HIS A 34 -10.45 -6.55 44.82
C HIS A 34 -10.75 -5.25 44.07
N SER A 35 -11.86 -4.62 44.48
CA SER A 35 -12.33 -3.31 44.06
C SER A 35 -11.53 -2.18 44.69
N SER A 36 -11.37 -1.07 43.97
CA SER A 36 -11.44 0.28 44.55
C SER A 36 -11.67 1.31 43.44
N SER A 37 -12.76 2.06 43.61
CA SER A 37 -13.08 3.25 42.84
C SER A 37 -12.10 4.37 43.18
N THR A 38 -11.65 5.12 42.20
CA THR A 38 -11.28 6.53 42.41
C THR A 38 -11.44 7.32 41.12
N CYS A 39 -11.75 8.59 41.30
CA CYS A 39 -12.36 9.52 40.37
C CYS A 39 -11.52 9.88 39.13
N MET A 40 -12.24 10.35 38.11
CA MET A 40 -11.77 11.06 36.92
C MET A 40 -10.68 12.11 37.23
N PRO A 41 -9.81 12.38 36.24
CA PRO A 41 -9.96 13.67 35.60
C PRO A 41 -9.96 13.56 34.08
N SER A 42 -10.76 14.44 33.49
CA SER A 42 -10.85 14.74 32.07
C SER A 42 -9.46 15.15 31.55
N PHE A 43 -8.82 14.29 30.76
CA PHE A 43 -7.65 14.69 29.99
C PHE A 43 -8.12 15.23 28.65
N LEU A 44 -8.12 16.55 28.55
CA LEU A 44 -8.05 17.29 27.29
C LEU A 44 -6.98 16.63 26.40
N HIS A 45 -7.41 16.13 25.25
CA HIS A 45 -6.50 15.75 24.18
C HIS A 45 -5.91 17.03 23.60
N ASP A 46 -4.73 17.37 24.09
CA ASP A 46 -3.88 18.38 23.48
C ASP A 46 -3.33 17.79 22.18
N HIS A 47 -3.91 18.21 21.05
CA HIS A 47 -3.39 17.89 19.73
C HIS A 47 -2.07 18.64 19.57
N HIS A 48 -0.96 17.97 19.87
CA HIS A 48 0.37 18.39 19.47
C HIS A 48 0.45 18.51 17.94
N TYR A 49 0.17 19.72 17.46
CA TYR A 49 0.66 20.23 16.19
C TYR A 49 2.19 20.25 16.28
N HIS A 50 2.85 19.27 15.67
CA HIS A 50 4.23 19.45 15.23
C HIS A 50 4.21 20.41 14.03
N SER A 51 4.16 21.70 14.35
CA SER A 51 4.48 22.76 13.41
C SER A 51 5.99 22.81 13.28
N PHE A 52 6.51 22.33 12.16
CA PHE A 52 7.91 22.54 11.78
C PHE A 52 8.07 24.02 11.41
N LEU A 53 8.37 24.85 12.42
CA LEU A 53 8.85 26.21 12.22
C LEU A 53 10.33 26.16 11.87
N LEU A 54 10.66 26.18 10.57
CA LEU A 54 11.97 26.61 10.10
C LEU A 54 12.01 28.13 10.16
N ARG A 55 12.55 28.65 11.27
CA ARG A 55 12.89 30.05 11.43
C ARG A 55 14.22 30.30 10.72
N VAL A 56 14.17 30.78 9.48
CA VAL A 56 15.34 31.37 8.82
C VAL A 56 15.48 32.79 9.35
N ALA A 57 16.36 32.98 10.34
CA ALA A 57 16.89 34.29 10.68
C ALA A 57 18.23 34.43 9.95
N ASN A 58 18.23 35.28 8.93
CA ASN A 58 19.42 35.70 8.22
C ASN A 58 20.00 36.88 8.99
N ASP A 59 20.92 36.63 9.92
CA ASP A 59 21.78 37.68 10.48
C ASP A 59 23.22 37.30 10.19
N ALA A 60 23.80 38.06 9.28
CA ALA A 60 25.22 38.06 8.98
C ALA A 60 25.95 38.69 10.16
N ASP A 61 26.65 37.90 10.97
CA ASP A 61 27.87 38.40 11.59
C ASP A 61 28.92 37.31 11.79
N ARG A 62 30.16 37.72 11.55
CA ARG A 62 31.36 36.92 11.42
C ARG A 62 31.93 36.64 12.80
N SER A 63 31.96 35.37 13.22
CA SER A 63 32.85 34.92 14.28
C SER A 63 33.27 33.46 14.07
N GLU A 64 34.56 33.28 13.81
CA GLU A 64 35.25 32.00 13.82
C GLU A 64 35.35 31.50 15.26
N VAL A 65 34.59 30.47 15.66
CA VAL A 65 34.88 29.69 16.86
C VAL A 65 34.49 28.22 16.66
N SER A 66 35.53 27.39 16.71
CA SER A 66 35.61 26.03 17.26
C SER A 66 34.72 24.92 16.70
N SER A 67 35.42 23.91 16.19
CA SER A 67 34.98 22.57 15.80
C SER A 67 34.31 21.79 16.94
N ASP A 68 33.00 21.54 16.81
CA ASP A 68 32.29 20.45 17.50
C ASP A 68 31.86 19.39 16.48
N THR A 69 32.58 18.27 16.46
CA THR A 69 32.43 17.17 15.47
C THR A 69 31.49 16.06 15.99
N ALA A 70 30.61 16.34 16.95
CA ALA A 70 29.82 15.31 17.64
C ALA A 70 28.30 15.35 17.40
N ILE A 71 27.78 16.25 16.56
CA ILE A 71 26.38 16.29 16.13
C ILE A 71 26.30 16.08 14.61
N LYS A 72 26.83 14.95 14.13
CA LYS A 72 26.65 14.44 12.75
C LYS A 72 25.99 13.06 12.76
N THR A 73 25.06 12.87 13.69
CA THR A 73 24.16 11.71 13.79
C THR A 73 22.79 12.26 13.39
N SER A 74 22.20 12.05 12.23
CA SER A 74 22.40 11.09 11.16
C SER A 74 21.76 11.74 9.92
N TYR A 75 22.53 12.45 9.10
CA TYR A 75 22.01 12.86 7.79
C TYR A 75 21.94 11.58 6.95
N SER A 76 20.73 11.08 6.64
CA SER A 76 20.64 9.79 5.95
C SER A 76 21.24 9.90 4.55
N GLU A 77 21.78 8.81 4.03
CA GLU A 77 22.31 8.79 2.65
C GLU A 77 21.21 9.21 1.65
N ALA A 78 19.96 8.83 1.93
CA ALA A 78 18.79 9.27 1.19
C ALA A 78 18.58 10.78 1.29
N ASP A 79 18.69 11.40 2.47
CA ASP A 79 18.59 12.87 2.61
C ASP A 79 19.67 13.57 1.79
N LYS A 80 20.91 13.05 1.81
CA LYS A 80 22.02 13.59 1.01
C LYS A 80 21.79 13.45 -0.49
N MET A 81 21.24 12.32 -0.93
CA MET A 81 20.90 12.09 -2.32
C MET A 81 19.76 12.99 -2.78
N VAL A 82 18.72 13.13 -1.95
CA VAL A 82 17.57 13.97 -2.22
C VAL A 82 17.98 15.43 -2.28
N ASP A 83 18.79 15.92 -1.35
CA ASP A 83 19.28 17.30 -1.39
C ASP A 83 20.27 17.59 -2.52
N GLY A 84 21.03 16.58 -2.95
CA GLY A 84 21.93 16.68 -4.09
C GLY A 84 21.24 16.54 -5.44
N MET A 85 19.96 16.15 -5.48
CA MET A 85 19.19 16.08 -6.71
C MET A 85 18.75 17.48 -7.13
N ASP A 86 19.06 17.83 -8.38
CA ASP A 86 18.44 18.98 -9.02
C ASP A 86 16.95 18.64 -9.19
N PHE A 87 16.11 19.29 -8.39
CA PHE A 87 14.66 19.08 -8.43
C PHE A 87 14.00 19.79 -9.62
N GLY A 88 14.79 20.41 -10.50
CA GLY A 88 14.33 21.57 -11.23
C GLY A 88 13.91 22.67 -10.26
N GLU A 89 13.46 23.80 -10.78
CA GLU A 89 12.95 24.89 -9.94
C GLU A 89 11.57 24.50 -9.33
N LEU A 90 11.52 23.54 -8.40
CA LEU A 90 10.31 23.33 -7.58
C LEU A 90 9.98 24.60 -6.80
N CYS A 91 11.05 25.24 -6.31
CA CYS A 91 11.08 26.54 -5.67
C CYS A 91 12.35 27.28 -6.06
N ASN A 92 12.22 28.50 -6.56
CA ASN A 92 13.28 29.49 -6.45
C ASN A 92 13.11 30.26 -5.12
N GLU A 93 14.06 31.13 -4.77
CA GLU A 93 14.06 31.87 -3.48
C GLU A 93 12.81 32.75 -3.26
N PHE A 94 12.00 33.01 -4.29
CA PHE A 94 10.88 33.96 -4.25
C PHE A 94 9.55 33.42 -4.79
N GLU A 95 9.58 32.35 -5.59
CA GLU A 95 8.45 31.78 -6.30
C GLU A 95 8.61 30.26 -6.34
N CYS A 96 7.74 29.59 -5.62
CA CYS A 96 7.55 28.16 -5.80
C CYS A 96 6.51 27.88 -6.86
N ILE A 97 6.82 26.95 -7.77
CA ILE A 97 5.81 26.40 -8.70
C ILE A 97 4.71 25.69 -7.90
N SER A 98 5.05 25.19 -6.71
CA SER A 98 4.14 24.44 -5.83
C SER A 98 4.18 24.95 -4.37
N SER A 99 3.13 24.72 -3.57
CA SER A 99 3.13 25.17 -2.18
C SER A 99 4.24 24.48 -1.35
N PRO A 100 4.75 25.08 -0.26
CA PRO A 100 5.79 24.45 0.59
C PRO A 100 5.42 23.04 1.08
N LEU A 101 4.12 22.78 1.27
CA LEU A 101 3.60 21.46 1.61
C LEU A 101 3.81 20.46 0.48
N VAL A 102 3.56 20.85 -0.77
CA VAL A 102 3.78 20.00 -1.95
C VAL A 102 5.26 19.67 -2.11
N GLU A 103 6.16 20.66 -1.92
CA GLU A 103 7.60 20.41 -1.97
C GLU A 103 8.04 19.42 -0.88
N SER A 104 7.55 19.59 0.35
CA SER A 104 7.85 18.67 1.46
C SER A 104 7.40 17.24 1.16
N THR A 105 6.21 17.09 0.54
CA THR A 105 5.70 15.80 0.07
C THR A 105 6.56 15.23 -1.06
N ALA A 106 6.98 16.04 -2.02
CA ALA A 106 7.84 15.62 -3.12
C ALA A 106 9.18 15.05 -2.61
N ARG A 107 9.84 15.76 -1.69
CA ARG A 107 11.06 15.29 -1.03
C ARG A 107 10.83 14.00 -0.23
N GLN A 108 9.70 13.89 0.46
CA GLN A 108 9.35 12.67 1.20
C GLN A 108 9.12 11.47 0.27
N LEU A 109 8.44 11.67 -0.87
CA LEU A 109 8.27 10.65 -1.90
C LEU A 109 9.62 10.19 -2.46
N ALA A 110 10.54 11.13 -2.71
CA ALA A 110 11.90 10.83 -3.17
C ALA A 110 12.64 9.89 -2.19
N ARG A 111 12.59 10.22 -0.88
CA ARG A 111 13.19 9.40 0.18
C ARG A 111 12.57 8.02 0.26
N ASP A 112 11.24 7.95 0.26
CA ASP A 112 10.52 6.67 0.35
C ASP A 112 10.81 5.76 -0.85
N ILE A 113 11.03 6.33 -2.04
CA ILE A 113 11.43 5.61 -3.27
C ILE A 113 12.86 5.10 -3.15
N LEU A 114 13.82 5.96 -2.78
CA LEU A 114 15.23 5.60 -2.68
C LEU A 114 15.48 4.49 -1.65
N GLU A 115 14.80 4.56 -0.50
CA GLU A 115 14.95 3.57 0.57
C GLU A 115 14.10 2.30 0.36
N LEU A 116 13.26 2.24 -0.69
CA LEU A 116 12.27 1.18 -0.86
C LEU A 116 11.46 0.92 0.42
N ARG A 117 11.05 1.99 1.10
CA ARG A 117 10.57 1.91 2.49
C ARG A 117 9.29 1.05 2.60
N GLU A 118 9.34 0.04 3.46
CA GLU A 118 8.22 -0.86 3.79
C GLU A 118 7.85 -0.76 5.27
N GLY A 119 6.56 -0.87 5.59
CA GLY A 119 6.05 -0.84 6.97
C GLY A 119 6.01 0.56 7.62
N ASN A 120 7.09 1.32 7.51
CA ASN A 120 7.26 2.66 8.12
C ASN A 120 7.10 3.81 7.12
N ARG A 121 6.41 3.59 6.01
CA ARG A 121 6.16 4.64 5.01
C ARG A 121 5.34 5.79 5.61
N ALA A 122 5.63 7.02 5.21
CA ALA A 122 4.92 8.21 5.67
C ALA A 122 3.49 8.28 5.10
N LEU A 123 2.56 7.47 5.61
CA LEU A 123 1.20 7.37 5.07
C LEU A 123 0.41 8.69 5.10
N GLY A 124 0.82 9.64 5.95
CA GLY A 124 0.21 10.97 6.06
C GLY A 124 0.30 11.81 4.78
N ILE A 125 1.25 11.50 3.89
CA ILE A 125 1.38 12.18 2.60
C ILE A 125 0.33 11.73 1.58
N PHE A 126 -0.34 10.60 1.81
CA PHE A 126 -1.37 10.07 0.92
C PHE A 126 -2.76 10.40 1.47
N ALA A 127 -3.64 10.91 0.60
CA ALA A 127 -5.05 11.10 0.92
C ALA A 127 -5.70 9.77 1.32
N VAL A 128 -6.70 9.81 2.21
CA VAL A 128 -7.39 8.59 2.69
C VAL A 128 -7.90 7.74 1.52
N SER A 129 -8.44 8.38 0.49
CA SER A 129 -8.98 7.78 -0.73
C SER A 129 -8.03 7.91 -1.94
N VAL A 130 -6.71 7.95 -1.73
CA VAL A 130 -5.75 8.03 -2.83
C VAL A 130 -6.00 6.91 -3.86
N ALA A 131 -6.04 7.25 -5.14
CA ALA A 131 -6.12 6.29 -6.23
C ALA A 131 -4.71 5.88 -6.66
N TYR A 132 -4.46 4.59 -6.80
CA TYR A 132 -3.22 4.05 -7.37
C TYR A 132 -3.53 3.27 -8.64
N LYS A 133 -2.66 3.42 -9.64
CA LYS A 133 -2.75 2.67 -10.89
C LYS A 133 -1.38 2.39 -11.48
N ASP A 134 -1.15 1.14 -11.85
CA ASP A 134 -0.04 0.72 -12.72
C ASP A 134 -0.58 -0.12 -13.89
N PRO A 135 0.25 -0.60 -14.83
CA PRO A 135 -0.22 -1.34 -15.99
C PRO A 135 -0.99 -2.65 -15.69
N ILE A 136 -0.89 -3.19 -14.46
CA ILE A 136 -1.46 -4.49 -14.09
C ILE A 136 -2.54 -4.38 -13.01
N ARG A 137 -2.38 -3.43 -12.07
CA ARG A 137 -3.20 -3.31 -10.87
C ARG A 137 -3.63 -1.86 -10.65
N SER A 138 -4.86 -1.70 -10.21
CA SER A 138 -5.36 -0.47 -9.59
C SER A 138 -5.93 -0.76 -8.21
N PHE A 139 -5.87 0.22 -7.31
CA PHE A 139 -6.54 0.17 -6.02
C PHE A 139 -6.85 1.57 -5.51
N THR A 140 -7.72 1.67 -4.51
CA THR A 140 -8.02 2.92 -3.80
C THR A 140 -7.77 2.75 -2.31
N GLY A 141 -7.16 3.76 -1.69
CA GLY A 141 -6.99 3.88 -0.26
C GLY A 141 -5.54 3.81 0.21
N ARG A 142 -5.15 4.73 1.10
CA ARG A 142 -3.76 4.84 1.58
C ARG A 142 -3.27 3.62 2.36
N GLU A 143 -4.17 2.86 2.97
CA GLU A 143 -3.82 1.68 3.77
C GLU A 143 -3.08 0.62 2.96
N LYS A 144 -3.30 0.58 1.64
CA LYS A 144 -2.64 -0.38 0.74
C LYS A 144 -1.16 -0.07 0.54
N TYR A 145 -0.72 1.18 0.79
CA TYR A 145 0.70 1.57 0.74
C TYR A 145 1.54 1.00 1.89
N LYS A 146 0.91 0.47 2.95
CA LYS A 146 1.59 -0.27 4.03
C LYS A 146 2.10 -1.65 3.59
N ARG A 147 1.54 -2.19 2.50
CA ARG A 147 1.83 -3.54 2.05
C ARG A 147 3.24 -3.63 1.49
N ARG A 148 3.80 -4.84 1.53
CA ARG A 148 5.11 -5.16 0.97
C ARG A 148 5.15 -4.79 -0.51
N LEU A 149 6.26 -4.22 -0.98
CA LEU A 149 6.48 -3.92 -2.38
C LEU A 149 6.79 -5.20 -3.14
N TRP A 150 6.37 -5.24 -4.42
CA TRP A 150 6.75 -6.35 -5.30
C TRP A 150 8.27 -6.48 -5.39
N ALA A 151 8.99 -5.36 -5.49
CA ALA A 151 10.45 -5.31 -5.62
C ALA A 151 11.20 -6.09 -4.53
N THR A 152 10.89 -5.86 -3.24
CA THR A 152 11.58 -6.55 -2.13
C THR A 152 11.20 -8.02 -2.04
N GLY A 153 10.03 -8.39 -2.56
CA GLY A 153 9.54 -9.76 -2.63
C GLY A 153 10.17 -10.55 -3.77
N ALA A 154 10.37 -9.92 -4.94
CA ALA A 154 10.78 -10.58 -6.18
C ALA A 154 12.28 -10.48 -6.49
N LEU A 155 12.97 -9.45 -5.98
CA LEU A 155 14.37 -9.18 -6.28
C LEU A 155 15.26 -9.37 -5.05
N ASP A 156 16.49 -9.82 -5.30
CA ASP A 156 17.57 -9.85 -4.33
C ASP A 156 18.31 -8.52 -4.31
N ASN A 157 18.35 -7.89 -3.13
CA ASN A 157 19.01 -6.61 -2.85
C ASN A 157 18.79 -5.56 -3.94
N PRO A 158 17.53 -5.20 -4.24
CA PRO A 158 17.25 -4.20 -5.27
C PRO A 158 17.86 -2.85 -4.90
N SER A 159 18.48 -2.18 -5.88
CA SER A 159 18.98 -0.81 -5.77
C SER A 159 18.07 0.14 -6.54
N VAL A 160 17.74 1.28 -5.94
CA VAL A 160 16.94 2.34 -6.59
C VAL A 160 17.79 3.57 -6.83
N THR A 161 17.59 4.18 -7.99
CA THR A 161 18.19 5.46 -8.35
C THR A 161 17.08 6.36 -8.89
N VAL A 162 17.04 7.62 -8.45
CA VAL A 162 16.14 8.62 -9.03
C VAL A 162 16.92 9.38 -10.10
N GLN A 163 16.36 9.50 -11.30
CA GLN A 163 17.01 10.18 -12.43
C GLN A 163 16.56 11.64 -12.55
N GLU A 164 15.27 11.89 -12.33
CA GLU A 164 14.66 13.20 -12.56
C GLU A 164 13.45 13.35 -11.65
N MET A 165 13.27 14.54 -11.10
CA MET A 165 12.06 14.94 -10.39
C MET A 165 11.65 16.30 -10.94
N VAL A 166 10.41 16.43 -11.39
CA VAL A 166 9.92 17.66 -12.02
C VAL A 166 8.42 17.81 -11.79
N MET A 167 7.97 19.04 -11.58
CA MET A 167 6.54 19.38 -11.58
C MET A 167 6.07 19.58 -13.01
N LEU A 168 5.17 18.73 -13.49
CA LEU A 168 4.52 18.87 -14.80
C LEU A 168 3.44 19.96 -14.78
N SER A 169 2.85 20.21 -13.62
CA SER A 169 1.95 21.31 -13.33
C SER A 169 2.05 21.66 -11.84
N THR A 170 1.34 22.69 -11.38
CA THR A 170 1.31 23.11 -9.97
C THR A 170 0.75 22.05 -9.01
N SER A 171 0.12 20.99 -9.52
CA SER A 171 -0.44 19.87 -8.75
C SER A 171 0.06 18.49 -9.21
N VAL A 172 0.84 18.39 -10.28
CA VAL A 172 1.29 17.10 -10.83
C VAL A 172 2.80 17.01 -10.76
N LEU A 173 3.29 16.15 -9.87
CA LEU A 173 4.71 15.79 -9.73
C LEU A 173 5.03 14.56 -10.58
N SER A 174 6.14 14.58 -11.29
CA SER A 174 6.67 13.45 -12.03
C SER A 174 8.06 13.09 -11.51
N ILE A 175 8.22 11.85 -11.05
CA ILE A 175 9.48 11.28 -10.60
C ILE A 175 9.86 10.15 -11.55
N LYS A 176 10.99 10.28 -12.24
CA LYS A 176 11.59 9.19 -13.01
C LYS A 176 12.66 8.53 -12.18
N TRP A 177 12.52 7.23 -11.96
CA TRP A 177 13.42 6.44 -11.16
C TRP A 177 13.62 5.06 -11.78
N THR A 178 14.73 4.42 -11.45
CA THR A 178 15.12 3.12 -11.99
C THR A 178 15.40 2.19 -10.85
N ILE A 179 14.78 1.02 -10.89
CA ILE A 179 15.08 -0.09 -10.00
C ILE A 179 15.91 -1.13 -10.73
N ARG A 180 16.97 -1.60 -10.07
CA ARG A 180 17.87 -2.64 -10.56
C ARG A 180 17.95 -3.74 -9.52
N GLY A 181 17.97 -4.99 -9.96
CA GLY A 181 18.16 -6.11 -9.05
C GLY A 181 18.17 -7.44 -9.78
N LYS A 182 18.60 -8.50 -9.09
CA LYS A 182 18.57 -9.86 -9.62
C LYS A 182 17.26 -10.54 -9.20
N PRO A 183 16.56 -11.25 -10.10
CA PRO A 183 15.45 -12.11 -9.72
C PRO A 183 15.85 -13.10 -8.63
N LYS A 184 14.99 -13.28 -7.61
CA LYS A 184 15.15 -14.34 -6.58
C LYS A 184 15.06 -15.75 -7.14
N SER A 185 14.44 -15.89 -8.32
CA SER A 185 14.40 -17.15 -9.05
C SER A 185 15.66 -17.27 -9.91
N VAL A 186 16.27 -18.46 -9.90
CA VAL A 186 17.56 -18.81 -10.52
C VAL A 186 17.61 -18.57 -12.05
N LEU A 187 16.48 -18.22 -12.67
CA LEU A 187 16.37 -17.91 -14.09
C LEU A 187 16.19 -16.40 -14.31
N GLY A 188 17.29 -15.68 -14.52
CA GLY A 188 17.22 -14.31 -15.05
C GLY A 188 18.50 -13.51 -14.88
N GLY A 189 18.91 -12.81 -15.94
CA GLY A 189 19.94 -11.78 -15.85
C GLY A 189 19.44 -10.57 -15.03
N ASP A 190 20.29 -9.55 -14.92
CA ASP A 190 19.94 -8.33 -14.19
C ASP A 190 18.66 -7.70 -14.74
N LEU A 191 17.70 -7.44 -13.85
CA LEU A 191 16.45 -6.77 -14.18
C LEU A 191 16.62 -5.27 -13.94
N ILE A 192 16.35 -4.48 -14.98
CA ILE A 192 16.39 -3.02 -14.97
C ILE A 192 15.01 -2.51 -15.41
N ILE A 193 14.30 -1.86 -14.49
CA ILE A 193 12.98 -1.28 -14.76
C ILE A 193 13.10 0.23 -14.59
N ARG A 194 12.72 0.96 -15.64
CA ARG A 194 12.57 2.41 -15.60
C ARG A 194 11.12 2.71 -15.26
N VAL A 195 10.89 3.41 -14.16
CA VAL A 195 9.57 3.76 -13.66
C VAL A 195 9.39 5.26 -13.75
N THR A 196 8.30 5.68 -14.37
CA THR A 196 7.83 7.07 -14.31
C THR A 196 6.61 7.10 -13.41
N SER A 197 6.77 7.63 -12.20
CA SER A 197 5.67 7.82 -11.24
C SER A 197 5.14 9.24 -11.35
N LYS A 198 3.86 9.37 -11.64
CA LYS A 198 3.12 10.64 -11.63
C LYS A 198 2.24 10.70 -10.39
N PHE A 199 2.40 11.77 -9.61
CA PHE A 199 1.62 12.02 -8.42
C PHE A 199 0.78 13.28 -8.63
N THR A 200 -0.54 13.16 -8.55
CA THR A 200 -1.43 14.30 -8.45
C THR A 200 -1.60 14.64 -6.97
N LEU A 201 -1.26 15.86 -6.59
CA LEU A 201 -1.32 16.37 -5.22
C LEU A 201 -2.44 17.40 -5.06
N ASN A 202 -3.09 17.38 -3.90
CA ASN A 202 -3.93 18.47 -3.47
C ASN A 202 -3.04 19.65 -3.06
N GLN A 203 -3.22 20.81 -3.70
CA GLN A 203 -2.37 21.98 -3.50
C GLN A 203 -2.51 22.62 -2.11
N ILE A 204 -3.65 22.41 -1.45
CA ILE A 204 -3.95 22.94 -0.11
C ILE A 204 -3.30 22.05 0.95
N SER A 205 -3.54 20.73 0.90
CA SER A 205 -3.05 19.82 1.93
C SER A 205 -1.66 19.25 1.65
N GLY A 206 -1.15 19.38 0.43
CA GLY A 206 0.07 18.72 -0.04
C GLY A 206 -0.07 17.20 -0.17
N GLN A 207 -1.26 16.63 0.01
CA GLN A 207 -1.47 15.18 -0.03
C GLN A 207 -1.62 14.64 -1.45
N VAL A 208 -1.05 13.47 -1.72
CA VAL A 208 -1.24 12.72 -2.96
C VAL A 208 -2.67 12.19 -3.03
N ILE A 209 -3.41 12.62 -4.05
CA ILE A 209 -4.78 12.15 -4.37
C ILE A 209 -4.79 11.06 -5.43
N GLU A 210 -3.81 11.08 -6.34
CA GLU A 210 -3.65 10.06 -7.39
C GLU A 210 -2.16 9.74 -7.58
N HIS A 211 -1.87 8.48 -7.84
CA HIS A 211 -0.54 7.98 -8.13
C HIS A 211 -0.63 7.01 -9.30
N GLU A 212 -0.02 7.38 -10.42
CA GLU A 212 0.07 6.54 -11.61
C GLU A 212 1.53 6.16 -11.88
N GLU A 213 1.77 4.88 -12.15
CA GLU A 213 3.10 4.40 -12.54
C GLU A 213 3.10 3.88 -13.99
N PHE A 214 4.12 4.29 -14.74
CA PHE A 214 4.41 3.79 -16.08
C PHE A 214 5.75 3.08 -16.06
N TRP A 215 5.79 1.89 -16.64
CA TRP A 215 6.93 0.99 -16.52
C TRP A 215 7.51 0.69 -17.89
N ASP A 216 8.81 0.89 -18.02
CA ASP A 216 9.59 0.59 -19.20
C ASP A 216 10.69 -0.42 -18.85
N LEU A 217 10.68 -1.56 -19.55
CA LEU A 217 11.63 -2.66 -19.39
C LEU A 217 12.54 -2.84 -20.59
N SER A 218 12.60 -1.87 -21.50
CA SER A 218 13.45 -1.88 -22.69
C SER A 218 14.93 -2.14 -22.37
N ALA A 219 15.39 -1.77 -21.17
CA ALA A 219 16.75 -2.00 -20.69
C ALA A 219 17.03 -3.44 -20.18
N SER A 220 16.01 -4.29 -20.07
CA SER A 220 16.11 -5.67 -19.57
C SER A 220 16.11 -6.69 -20.71
N SER A 221 16.74 -7.85 -20.50
CA SER A 221 16.70 -8.96 -21.45
C SER A 221 15.28 -9.54 -21.59
N ALA A 222 14.99 -10.23 -22.70
CA ALA A 222 13.66 -10.81 -22.94
C ALA A 222 13.22 -11.79 -21.83
N SER A 223 14.15 -12.57 -21.26
CA SER A 223 13.87 -13.45 -20.13
C SER A 223 13.57 -12.69 -18.85
N ALA A 224 14.29 -11.59 -18.58
CA ALA A 224 14.03 -10.72 -17.44
C ALA A 224 12.68 -9.97 -17.59
N GLN A 225 12.34 -9.52 -18.80
CA GLN A 225 11.02 -8.95 -19.09
C GLN A 225 9.91 -9.97 -18.86
N ALA A 226 10.08 -11.22 -19.32
CA ALA A 226 9.11 -12.29 -19.10
C ALA A 226 8.93 -12.59 -17.61
N PHE A 227 10.03 -12.71 -16.85
CA PHE A 227 10.01 -12.87 -15.38
C PHE A 227 9.27 -11.72 -14.70
N PHE A 228 9.53 -10.47 -15.11
CA PHE A 228 8.88 -9.31 -14.53
C PHE A 228 7.36 -9.35 -14.71
N TRP A 229 6.89 -9.50 -15.95
CA TRP A 229 5.46 -9.48 -16.24
C TRP A 229 4.73 -10.65 -15.58
N THR A 230 5.31 -11.86 -15.57
CA THR A 230 4.71 -13.01 -14.86
C THR A 230 4.71 -12.85 -13.35
N SER A 231 5.85 -12.49 -12.75
CA SER A 231 5.93 -12.31 -11.29
C SER A 231 5.05 -11.17 -10.80
N ARG A 232 4.96 -10.06 -11.55
CA ARG A 232 4.09 -8.96 -11.19
C ARG A 232 2.61 -9.28 -11.39
N ALA A 233 2.24 -10.01 -12.44
CA ALA A 233 0.87 -10.49 -12.61
C ALA A 233 0.45 -11.40 -11.47
N LEU A 234 1.33 -12.33 -11.05
CA LEU A 234 1.08 -13.18 -9.88
C LEU A 234 0.91 -12.35 -8.60
N PHE A 235 1.80 -11.36 -8.38
CA PHE A 235 1.69 -10.45 -7.25
C PHE A 235 0.39 -9.64 -7.27
N ALA A 236 -0.03 -9.15 -8.45
CA ALA A 236 -1.29 -8.43 -8.63
C ALA A 236 -2.49 -9.30 -8.25
N ALA A 237 -2.50 -10.55 -8.70
CA ALA A 237 -3.57 -11.51 -8.42
C ALA A 237 -3.67 -11.80 -6.91
N VAL A 238 -2.54 -12.10 -6.26
CA VAL A 238 -2.49 -12.35 -4.80
C VAL A 238 -2.98 -11.12 -4.02
N GLU A 239 -2.56 -9.92 -4.41
CA GLU A 239 -2.95 -8.69 -3.74
C GLU A 239 -4.41 -8.31 -3.98
N SER A 240 -4.96 -8.61 -5.16
CA SER A 240 -6.38 -8.39 -5.47
C SER A 240 -7.29 -9.31 -4.65
N VAL A 241 -6.87 -10.56 -4.41
CA VAL A 241 -7.56 -11.47 -3.50
C VAL A 241 -7.58 -10.91 -2.07
N LYS A 242 -6.48 -10.33 -1.59
CA LYS A 242 -6.44 -9.64 -0.30
C LYS A 242 -7.37 -8.41 -0.28
N ASP A 243 -7.45 -7.66 -1.38
CA ASP A 243 -8.34 -6.49 -1.49
C ASP A 243 -9.82 -6.87 -1.38
N LEU A 244 -10.22 -7.98 -2.01
CA LEU A 244 -11.56 -8.55 -1.84
C LEU A 244 -11.81 -8.99 -0.40
N GLY A 245 -10.84 -9.66 0.23
CA GLY A 245 -10.92 -10.08 1.63
C GLY A 245 -11.07 -8.91 2.61
N ASP A 246 -10.28 -7.84 2.45
CA ASP A 246 -10.36 -6.64 3.29
C ASP A 246 -11.72 -5.94 3.12
N SER A 247 -12.22 -5.88 1.88
CA SER A 247 -13.52 -5.28 1.58
C SER A 247 -14.66 -6.08 2.23
N ALA A 248 -14.61 -7.42 2.16
CA ALA A 248 -15.58 -8.30 2.80
C ALA A 248 -15.53 -8.19 4.34
N LYS A 249 -14.34 -8.11 4.95
CA LYS A 249 -14.19 -7.88 6.39
C LYS A 249 -14.76 -6.54 6.83
N ASN A 250 -14.52 -5.46 6.07
CA ASN A 250 -15.06 -4.14 6.37
C ASN A 250 -16.59 -4.07 6.21
N LEU A 251 -17.16 -4.82 5.26
CA LEU A 251 -18.61 -4.95 5.12
C LEU A 251 -19.22 -5.80 6.25
N SER A 252 -18.58 -6.93 6.58
CA SER A 252 -19.01 -7.82 7.65
C SER A 252 -18.96 -7.12 9.01
N SER A 253 -17.90 -6.35 9.29
CA SER A 253 -17.80 -5.55 10.53
C SER A 253 -18.82 -4.43 10.57
N LYS A 254 -19.06 -3.71 9.46
CA LYS A 254 -20.15 -2.71 9.38
C LYS A 254 -21.53 -3.34 9.56
N MET A 255 -21.76 -4.55 9.04
CA MET A 255 -23.03 -5.25 9.18
C MET A 255 -23.22 -5.84 10.58
N SER A 256 -22.17 -6.37 11.20
CA SER A 256 -22.20 -6.85 12.59
C SER A 256 -22.41 -5.69 13.56
N THR A 257 -21.71 -4.57 13.35
CA THR A 257 -21.89 -3.35 14.14
C THR A 257 -23.30 -2.78 13.97
N LYS A 258 -23.91 -2.92 12.79
CA LYS A 258 -25.32 -2.56 12.57
C LYS A 258 -26.29 -3.54 13.23
N LYS A 259 -25.95 -4.83 13.38
CA LYS A 259 -26.72 -5.79 14.18
C LYS A 259 -26.60 -5.51 15.68
N GLU A 260 -25.43 -5.09 16.17
CA GLU A 260 -25.21 -4.75 17.58
C GLU A 260 -25.72 -3.35 17.97
N ASN A 261 -25.81 -2.40 17.03
CA ASN A 261 -26.43 -1.07 17.23
C ASN A 261 -27.92 -1.01 16.83
N LEU A 262 -28.59 -2.15 16.67
CA LEU A 262 -30.06 -2.22 16.60
C LEU A 262 -30.70 -2.41 17.98
N GLU A 263 -29.95 -2.20 19.06
CA GLU A 263 -30.49 -2.14 20.41
C GLU A 263 -30.96 -0.72 20.75
N MET A 264 -32.26 -0.65 21.03
CA MET A 264 -32.91 0.25 21.99
C MET A 264 -33.63 1.51 21.47
N TYR A 265 -34.62 1.32 20.58
CA TYR A 265 -35.88 2.07 20.70
C TYR A 265 -36.95 1.11 21.25
N PRO A 266 -37.60 1.40 22.40
CA PRO A 266 -38.62 0.53 22.96
C PRO A 266 -39.86 0.57 22.07
N ASP A 267 -40.04 -0.50 21.30
CA ASP A 267 -41.23 -0.72 20.49
C ASP A 267 -42.42 -1.03 21.43
N PRO A 268 -43.45 -0.16 21.52
CA PRO A 268 -44.52 -0.28 22.52
C PRO A 268 -45.58 -1.34 22.15
N SER A 269 -45.52 -1.92 20.96
CA SER A 269 -46.39 -3.03 20.54
C SER A 269 -45.76 -4.35 20.96
N GLY A 270 -46.23 -4.89 22.09
CA GLY A 270 -45.79 -6.17 22.68
C GLY A 270 -46.12 -7.40 21.84
N ASP A 271 -45.49 -7.52 20.67
CA ASP A 271 -45.58 -8.71 19.83
C ASP A 271 -44.46 -9.70 20.21
N PRO A 272 -44.81 -10.84 20.85
CA PRO A 272 -43.85 -11.85 21.29
C PRO A 272 -43.20 -12.66 20.15
N THR A 273 -43.57 -12.43 18.88
CA THR A 273 -43.02 -13.17 17.74
C THR A 273 -41.71 -12.59 17.17
N LYS A 274 -41.30 -11.38 17.59
CA LYS A 274 -40.11 -10.68 17.07
C LYS A 274 -38.77 -11.36 17.41
N PHE A 275 -38.74 -12.22 18.42
CA PHE A 275 -37.52 -12.92 18.88
C PHE A 275 -37.28 -14.27 18.19
N PHE A 276 -38.15 -14.69 17.27
CA PHE A 276 -38.04 -15.97 16.55
C PHE A 276 -37.75 -15.81 15.06
N GLN A 277 -37.03 -14.76 14.66
CA GLN A 277 -36.38 -14.76 13.35
C GLN A 277 -35.27 -15.81 13.35
N ARG A 278 -35.65 -17.03 12.97
CA ARG A 278 -34.77 -18.16 12.71
C ARG A 278 -33.68 -17.70 11.74
N ASP A 279 -32.43 -17.77 12.18
CA ASP A 279 -31.27 -17.51 11.34
C ASP A 279 -31.44 -18.27 10.01
N ASP A 280 -31.40 -17.54 8.90
CA ASP A 280 -31.58 -18.06 7.55
C ASP A 280 -30.41 -18.98 7.17
N SER A 281 -30.40 -20.21 7.69
CA SER A 281 -29.47 -21.27 7.26
C SER A 281 -29.61 -21.52 5.75
N PHE A 282 -30.81 -21.28 5.21
CA PHE A 282 -31.11 -21.41 3.79
C PHE A 282 -30.30 -20.46 2.91
N GLN A 283 -30.01 -19.24 3.38
CA GLN A 283 -29.16 -18.31 2.62
C GLN A 283 -27.71 -18.78 2.60
N GLN A 284 -27.18 -19.23 3.74
CA GLN A 284 -25.83 -19.82 3.79
C GLN A 284 -25.71 -21.08 2.91
N ASP A 285 -26.71 -21.95 2.95
CA ASP A 285 -26.76 -23.16 2.12
C ASP A 285 -26.85 -22.80 0.62
N ALA A 286 -27.64 -21.79 0.24
CA ALA A 286 -27.75 -21.33 -1.14
C ALA A 286 -26.41 -20.77 -1.68
N TYR A 287 -25.66 -20.00 -0.88
CA TYR A 287 -24.35 -19.51 -1.28
C TYR A 287 -23.33 -20.65 -1.45
N GLN A 288 -23.36 -21.66 -0.58
CA GLN A 288 -22.50 -22.84 -0.72
C GLN A 288 -22.85 -23.66 -1.98
N ILE A 289 -24.14 -23.88 -2.25
CA ILE A 289 -24.60 -24.58 -3.45
C ILE A 289 -24.21 -23.80 -4.71
N ALA A 290 -24.39 -22.48 -4.73
CA ALA A 290 -24.02 -21.62 -5.85
C ALA A 290 -22.51 -21.67 -6.13
N LEU A 291 -21.68 -21.66 -5.08
CA LEU A 291 -20.22 -21.76 -5.20
C LEU A 291 -19.80 -23.13 -5.75
N LEU A 292 -20.43 -24.22 -5.29
CA LEU A 292 -20.19 -25.56 -5.83
C LEU A 292 -20.53 -25.63 -7.32
N LEU A 293 -21.68 -25.10 -7.73
CA LEU A 293 -22.08 -25.05 -9.14
C LEU A 293 -21.11 -24.22 -9.99
N ALA A 294 -20.61 -23.09 -9.47
CA ALA A 294 -19.62 -22.26 -10.16
C ALA A 294 -18.30 -23.00 -10.38
N VAL A 295 -17.81 -23.76 -9.37
CA VAL A 295 -16.60 -24.58 -9.51
C VAL A 295 -16.80 -25.68 -10.55
N ILE A 296 -17.93 -26.40 -10.51
CA ILE A 296 -18.26 -27.43 -11.51
C ILE A 296 -18.29 -26.84 -12.92
N TYR A 297 -18.93 -25.68 -13.09
CA TYR A 297 -19.00 -24.98 -14.37
C TYR A 297 -17.60 -24.63 -14.90
N LEU A 298 -16.71 -24.10 -14.06
CA LEU A 298 -15.34 -23.78 -14.43
C LEU A 298 -14.55 -25.03 -14.86
N VAL A 299 -14.70 -26.15 -14.15
CA VAL A 299 -14.04 -27.42 -14.51
C VAL A 299 -14.54 -27.94 -15.86
N VAL A 300 -15.86 -27.93 -16.08
CA VAL A 300 -16.45 -28.34 -17.37
C VAL A 300 -15.98 -27.44 -18.51
N GLN A 301 -15.90 -26.12 -18.29
CA GLN A 301 -15.46 -25.18 -19.30
C GLN A 301 -13.97 -25.33 -19.62
N PHE A 302 -13.15 -25.62 -18.61
CA PHE A 302 -11.73 -25.94 -18.78
C PHE A 302 -11.54 -27.21 -19.60
N LEU A 303 -12.28 -28.28 -19.29
CA LEU A 303 -12.25 -29.54 -20.05
C LEU A 303 -12.70 -29.34 -21.51
N ARG A 304 -13.77 -28.57 -21.75
CA ARG A 304 -14.24 -28.24 -23.12
C ARG A 304 -13.27 -27.42 -23.95
N THR A 305 -12.37 -26.68 -23.32
CA THR A 305 -11.38 -25.85 -24.03
C THR A 305 -10.05 -26.57 -24.23
N THR A 306 -9.81 -27.67 -23.51
CA THR A 306 -8.58 -28.48 -23.63
C THR A 306 -8.75 -29.79 -24.40
N LEU A 307 -9.98 -30.32 -24.54
CA LEU A 307 -10.33 -31.51 -25.32
C LEU A 307 -11.00 -31.14 -26.65
#